data_AF-A0A956E4H2-F1
#
_entry.id   AF-A0A956E4H2-F1
#
_cell.length_a   1.000
_cell.length_b   1.000
_cell.length_c   1.000
_cell.angle_alpha   90.00
_cell.angle_beta   90.00
_cell.angle_gamma   90.00
#
_symmetry.space_group_name_H-M   'P 1'
#
loop_
_entity.id
_entity.type
_entity.pdbx_description
1 polymer ?
#
loop_
_entity_poly.entity_id
_entity_poly.type
_entity_poly.pdbx_seq_one_letter_code
_entity_poly.pdbx_strand_id
1 'polypeptide(L)'
;MKFTTLTLAMPLVAGLLLSGCGHPASETECKELAEHIARLRLQGRGFDEAEVNRRLAEAEQDPEYQKTMEGCVGKRITESSLACVRNAKSPEEIKTKCAR
;
A
#
# COMPACT_ATOMS: atom_id res chain seq x y z
N MET A 1 -45.43 20.14 18.04
CA MET A 1 -44.20 19.35 18.26
C MET A 1 -43.03 20.19 17.75
N LYS A 2 -42.20 20.70 18.65
CA LYS A 2 -41.08 21.63 18.38
C LYS A 2 -39.81 20.79 18.17
N PHE A 3 -39.29 20.72 16.95
CA PHE A 3 -37.97 20.16 16.68
C PHE A 3 -36.96 21.31 16.62
N THR A 4 -36.20 21.41 17.70
CA THR A 4 -35.17 22.40 17.96
C THR A 4 -34.02 22.25 16.97
N THR A 5 -33.77 23.31 16.22
CA THR A 5 -32.57 23.55 15.41
C THR A 5 -31.33 23.54 16.29
N LEU A 6 -30.51 22.49 16.20
CA LEU A 6 -29.19 22.42 16.83
C LEU A 6 -28.13 22.72 15.77
N THR A 7 -27.82 24.00 15.62
CA THR A 7 -26.73 24.51 14.80
C THR A 7 -25.41 24.18 15.50
N LEU A 8 -24.80 23.03 15.20
CA LEU A 8 -23.40 22.80 15.55
C LEU A 8 -22.52 23.36 14.43
N ALA A 9 -22.02 24.58 14.66
CA ALA A 9 -20.90 25.15 13.93
C ALA A 9 -19.67 24.30 14.23
N MET A 10 -19.33 23.35 13.34
CA MET A 10 -18.11 22.56 13.42
C MET A 10 -16.97 23.39 12.79
N PRO A 11 -15.94 23.76 13.57
CA PRO A 11 -14.90 24.65 13.08
C PRO A 11 -13.99 23.92 12.09
N LEU A 12 -13.50 24.70 11.11
CA LEU A 12 -12.49 24.34 10.14
C LEU A 12 -11.34 23.55 10.78
N VAL A 13 -11.11 22.33 10.27
CA VAL A 13 -9.78 21.72 10.28
C VAL A 13 -9.31 21.69 8.83
N ALA A 14 -8.78 22.83 8.38
CA ALA A 14 -7.98 22.91 7.17
C ALA A 14 -6.62 22.26 7.48
N GLY A 15 -6.58 20.92 7.44
CA GLY A 15 -5.33 20.20 7.45
C GLY A 15 -4.60 20.49 6.14
N LEU A 16 -3.51 21.26 6.22
CA LEU A 16 -2.58 21.43 5.11
C LEU A 16 -2.10 20.03 4.67
N LEU A 17 -2.60 19.55 3.53
CA LEU A 17 -2.07 18.37 2.83
C LEU A 17 -0.75 18.77 2.14
N LEU A 18 0.29 18.94 2.95
CA LEU A 18 1.68 18.93 2.50
C LEU A 18 2.13 17.47 2.29
N SER A 19 1.49 16.77 1.36
CA SER A 19 2.03 15.55 0.75
C SER A 19 2.61 15.99 -0.61
N GLY A 20 3.75 16.67 -0.66
CA GLY A 20 5.07 16.13 -0.33
C GLY A 20 5.65 15.53 -1.62
N CYS A 21 6.76 16.07 -2.14
CA CYS A 21 7.33 15.79 -3.48
C CYS A 21 7.78 14.33 -3.74
N GLY A 22 7.36 13.38 -2.91
CA GLY A 22 7.85 12.01 -2.87
C GLY A 22 9.33 11.91 -2.50
N HIS A 23 9.78 10.71 -2.19
CA HIS A 23 11.19 10.39 -2.06
C HIS A 23 11.52 9.21 -2.99
N PRO A 24 12.80 9.02 -3.35
CA PRO A 24 13.23 7.76 -3.97
C PRO A 24 12.93 6.60 -3.01
N ALA A 25 12.26 5.56 -3.51
CA ALA A 25 11.95 4.38 -2.73
C ALA A 25 13.24 3.68 -2.28
N SER A 26 13.32 3.37 -0.98
CA SER A 26 14.37 2.56 -0.40
C SER A 26 14.17 1.08 -0.71
N GLU A 27 15.23 0.29 -0.54
CA GLU A 27 15.15 -1.17 -0.66
C GLU A 27 14.15 -1.78 0.33
N THR A 28 14.12 -1.28 1.57
CA THR A 28 13.18 -1.76 2.60
C THR A 28 11.73 -1.51 2.20
N GLU A 29 11.41 -0.34 1.67
CA GLU A 29 10.05 -0.03 1.21
C GLU A 29 9.66 -0.87 0.00
N CYS A 30 10.57 -1.07 -0.94
CA CYS A 30 10.34 -1.94 -2.09
C CYS A 30 10.10 -3.40 -1.67
N LYS A 31 10.88 -3.90 -0.71
CA LYS A 31 10.68 -5.23 -0.13
C LYS A 31 9.31 -5.34 0.54
N GLU A 32 8.97 -4.38 1.40
CA GLU A 32 7.68 -4.36 2.11
C GLU A 32 6.50 -4.38 1.12
N LEU A 33 6.54 -3.52 0.09
CA LEU A 33 5.49 -3.45 -0.92
C LEU A 33 5.39 -4.74 -1.73
N ALA A 34 6.52 -5.30 -2.16
CA ALA A 34 6.55 -6.54 -2.93
C ALA A 34 5.99 -7.71 -2.11
N GLU A 35 6.39 -7.84 -0.85
CA GLU A 35 5.87 -8.87 0.06
C GLU A 35 4.36 -8.71 0.26
N HIS A 36 3.88 -7.50 0.57
CA HIS A 36 2.46 -7.24 0.79
C HIS A 36 1.63 -7.55 -0.46
N ILE A 37 2.07 -7.10 -1.64
CA ILE A 37 1.39 -7.39 -2.90
C ILE A 37 1.37 -8.90 -3.19
N ALA A 38 2.49 -9.60 -2.97
CA ALA A 38 2.59 -11.03 -3.18
C ALA A 38 1.66 -11.79 -2.20
N ARG A 39 1.66 -11.40 -0.92
CA ARG A 39 0.76 -11.94 0.11
C ARG A 39 -0.70 -11.82 -0.30
N LEU A 40 -1.13 -10.62 -0.71
CA LEU A 40 -2.50 -10.39 -1.19
C LEU A 40 -2.86 -11.27 -2.40
N ARG A 41 -1.92 -11.46 -3.34
CA ARG A 41 -2.13 -12.37 -4.49
C ARG A 41 -2.27 -13.82 -4.04
N LEU A 42 -1.43 -14.29 -3.12
CA LEU A 42 -1.46 -15.66 -2.63
C LEU A 42 -2.75 -15.95 -1.85
N GLN A 43 -3.11 -15.05 -0.93
CA GLN A 43 -4.38 -15.15 -0.18
C GLN A 43 -5.59 -15.08 -1.12
N GLY A 44 -5.57 -14.23 -2.15
CA GLY A 44 -6.61 -14.17 -3.17
C GLY A 44 -6.76 -15.45 -4.00
N ARG A 45 -5.74 -16.32 -4.03
CA ARG A 45 -5.79 -17.66 -4.64
C ARG A 45 -6.25 -18.75 -3.67
N GLY A 46 -6.57 -18.40 -2.42
CA GLY A 46 -7.07 -19.32 -1.40
C GLY A 46 -5.99 -20.12 -0.67
N PHE A 47 -4.72 -19.70 -0.75
CA PHE A 47 -3.66 -20.31 0.06
C PHE A 47 -3.82 -19.92 1.54
N ASP A 48 -3.59 -20.88 2.44
CA ASP A 48 -3.53 -20.61 3.87
C ASP A 48 -2.25 -19.84 4.26
N GLU A 49 -2.22 -19.34 5.49
CA GLU A 49 -1.13 -18.49 5.97
C GLU A 49 0.24 -19.20 5.99
N ALA A 50 0.27 -20.51 6.25
CA ALA A 50 1.52 -21.26 6.28
C ALA A 50 2.10 -21.41 4.87
N GLU A 51 1.25 -21.74 3.90
CA GLU A 51 1.63 -21.88 2.49
C GLU A 51 1.99 -20.53 1.87
N VAL A 52 1.30 -19.45 2.26
CA VAL A 52 1.66 -18.07 1.89
C VAL A 52 3.08 -17.75 2.33
N ASN A 53 3.40 -17.95 3.61
CA ASN A 53 4.72 -17.64 4.15
C ASN A 53 5.82 -18.50 3.50
N ARG A 54 5.56 -19.79 3.25
CA ARG A 54 6.50 -20.66 2.52
C ARG A 54 6.81 -20.13 1.13
N ARG A 55 5.78 -19.75 0.37
CA ARG A 55 5.93 -19.23 -1.00
C ARG A 55 6.59 -17.86 -1.06
N LEU A 56 6.37 -16.99 -0.07
CA LEU A 56 7.07 -15.72 0.03
C LEU A 56 8.56 -15.94 0.26
N ALA A 57 8.94 -16.86 1.15
CA ALA A 57 10.34 -17.21 1.38
C ALA A 57 11.02 -17.79 0.14
N GLU A 58 10.30 -18.62 -0.63
CA GLU A 58 10.79 -19.13 -1.92
C GLU A 58 10.96 -18.02 -2.96
N ALA A 59 10.02 -17.07 -3.03
CA ALA A 59 10.08 -15.96 -3.96
C ALA A 59 11.29 -15.05 -3.71
N GLU A 60 11.69 -14.81 -2.46
CA GLU A 60 12.88 -14.00 -2.16
C GLU A 60 14.19 -14.62 -2.69
N GLN A 61 14.21 -15.93 -2.94
CA GLN A 61 15.36 -16.64 -3.50
C GLN A 61 15.36 -16.67 -5.03
N ASP A 62 14.25 -16.28 -5.66
CA ASP A 62 14.09 -16.30 -7.11
C ASP A 62 14.91 -15.16 -7.75
N PRO A 63 15.72 -15.41 -8.80
CA PRO A 63 16.39 -14.35 -9.55
C PRO A 63 15.45 -13.26 -10.09
N GLU A 64 14.18 -13.57 -10.34
CA GLU A 64 13.16 -12.60 -10.74
C GLU A 64 12.79 -11.61 -9.63
N TYR A 65 13.01 -11.97 -8.36
CA TYR A 65 12.82 -11.05 -7.24
C TYR A 65 13.78 -9.87 -7.33
N GLN A 66 15.04 -10.10 -7.70
CA GLN A 66 16.02 -9.03 -7.88
C GLN A 66 15.57 -8.04 -8.98
N LYS A 67 15.07 -8.56 -10.11
CA LYS A 67 14.51 -7.71 -11.18
C LYS A 67 13.33 -6.87 -10.72
N THR A 68 12.49 -7.43 -9.84
CA THR A 68 11.38 -6.70 -9.22
C THR A 68 11.89 -5.56 -8.34
N MET A 69 12.95 -5.81 -7.55
CA MET A 69 13.57 -4.78 -6.70
C MET A 69 14.23 -3.69 -7.53
N GLU A 70 14.97 -4.03 -8.58
CA GLU A 70 15.58 -3.06 -9.51
C GLU A 70 14.54 -2.16 -10.18
N GLY A 71 13.34 -2.68 -10.46
CA GLY A 71 12.23 -1.90 -11.01
C GLY A 71 11.63 -0.89 -10.04
N CYS A 72 11.84 -1.07 -8.73
CA CYS A 72 11.24 -0.27 -7.67
C CYS A 72 12.24 0.70 -7.02
N VAL A 73 13.44 0.25 -6.67
CA VAL A 73 14.40 1.04 -5.88
C VAL A 73 14.76 2.33 -6.63
N GLY A 74 14.72 3.46 -5.93
CA GLY A 74 14.99 4.78 -6.50
C GLY A 74 13.83 5.39 -7.29
N LYS A 75 12.73 4.66 -7.56
CA LYS A 75 11.52 5.27 -8.13
C LYS A 75 10.90 6.24 -7.13
N ARG A 76 10.37 7.35 -7.63
CA ARG A 76 9.68 8.33 -6.78
C ARG A 76 8.38 7.72 -6.26
N ILE A 77 8.24 7.66 -4.94
CA ILE A 77 7.03 7.24 -4.25
C ILE A 77 6.62 8.31 -3.25
N THR A 78 5.31 8.45 -3.02
CA THR A 78 4.76 9.37 -2.02
C THR A 78 4.29 8.59 -0.80
N GLU A 79 4.31 9.23 0.37
CA GLU A 79 3.74 8.67 1.59
C GLU A 79 2.27 8.27 1.41
N SER A 80 1.49 9.05 0.65
CA SER A 80 0.11 8.70 0.32
C SER A 80 -0.01 7.41 -0.50
N SER A 81 0.88 7.20 -1.47
CA SER A 81 0.90 5.97 -2.27
C SER A 81 1.33 4.76 -1.43
N LEU A 82 2.37 4.92 -0.59
CA LEU A 82 2.81 3.88 0.36
C LEU A 82 1.66 3.48 1.30
N ALA A 83 1.04 4.47 1.94
CA ALA A 83 -0.09 4.25 2.83
C ALA A 83 -1.27 3.58 2.11
N CYS A 84 -1.55 3.95 0.87
CA CYS A 84 -2.60 3.32 0.08
C CYS A 84 -2.32 1.82 -0.13
N VAL A 85 -1.11 1.46 -0.55
CA VAL A 85 -0.76 0.06 -0.80
C VAL A 85 -0.81 -0.77 0.48
N ARG A 86 -0.26 -0.25 1.59
CA ARG A 86 -0.29 -0.92 2.91
C ARG A 86 -1.71 -1.25 3.37
N ASN A 87 -2.68 -0.37 3.07
CA ASN A 87 -4.06 -0.55 3.50
C ASN A 87 -4.93 -1.36 2.53
N ALA A 88 -4.45 -1.57 1.29
CA ALA A 88 -5.20 -2.28 0.27
C ALA A 88 -5.48 -3.74 0.67
N LYS A 89 -6.66 -4.24 0.28
CA LYS A 89 -7.13 -5.60 0.60
C LYS A 89 -7.07 -6.55 -0.58
N SER A 90 -6.73 -6.06 -1.77
CA SER A 90 -6.52 -6.89 -2.94
C SER A 90 -5.52 -6.27 -3.92
N PRO A 91 -4.90 -7.07 -4.80
CA PRO A 91 -4.07 -6.56 -5.89
C PRO A 91 -4.84 -5.62 -6.83
N GLU A 92 -6.13 -5.85 -7.03
CA GLU A 92 -7.02 -5.03 -7.86
C GLU A 92 -7.23 -3.63 -7.25
N GLU A 93 -7.36 -3.56 -5.92
CA GLU A 93 -7.48 -2.30 -5.21
C GLU A 93 -6.20 -1.45 -5.37
N ILE A 94 -5.03 -2.08 -5.29
CA ILE A 94 -3.74 -1.40 -5.50
C ILE A 94 -3.68 -0.77 -6.90
N LYS A 95 -4.04 -1.54 -7.93
CA LYS A 95 -4.03 -1.07 -9.33
C LYS A 95 -4.98 0.09 -9.57
N THR A 96 -6.17 0.04 -8.97
CA THR A 96 -7.25 1.00 -9.25
C THR A 96 -7.22 2.25 -8.37
N LYS A 97 -6.68 2.15 -7.15
CA LYS A 97 -6.73 3.23 -6.15
C LYS A 97 -5.37 3.84 -5.79
N CYS A 98 -4.27 3.11 -5.91
CA CYS A 98 -2.96 3.56 -5.43
C CYS A 98 -2.02 4.11 -6.51
N ALA A 99 -2.32 3.87 -7.79
CA ALA A 99 -1.54 4.37 -8.93
C ALA A 99 -1.95 5.80 -9.35
N ARG A 100 -1.92 6.75 -8.41
CA ARG A 100 -2.11 8.19 -8.67
C ARG A 100 -0.80 8.94 -8.60
#